data_AF-A0A3P3ZNK6-F1
#
_entry.id   AF-A0A3P3ZNK6-F1
#
_cell.length_a   1.000
_cell.length_b   1.000
_cell.length_c   1.000
_cell.angle_alpha   90.00
_cell.angle_beta   90.00
_cell.angle_gamma   90.00
#
_symmetry.space_group_name_H-M   'P 1'
#
loop_
_entity.id
_entity.type
_entity.pdbx_description
1 polymer ?
#
loop_
_entity_poly.entity_id
_entity_poly.type
_entity_poly.pdbx_seq_one_letter_code
_entity_poly.pdbx_strand_id
1 'polypeptide(L)'
;MLKLRLLLSFLLTGAIMLVAAAPGRADSAAAILAQHFAYVGWSGGAPPFHSLVTEIKIFNKSGKLQYAGQIRYLGLAYREDTRSVRTGRENSKGFTGTIAWQTDSNGFTTPQLGDSARLAIDRDIIFSEAYSSFPASVRPALRVAGVRYPVIRISPQHLPSFDLAFNPENGALVQATIAPDTDFTEVLQVDAYSEVLPGKRMISAFHFQSYGYRYKLSEFQPNVSLPVDEVEPPSQTATWTYANPNPFPISITQHRVLVKASVNGVPGTFIIDSGADGIVFSRKFAKAAHLTDVGHATAEGVAGASQESLVRVKSIDIGGNTLSNVNASSMNGNGLGADGLIGFPLFADAVTTIDFTNGTLQLQDPNQTHPSKLAGIHAIIDLSSGIPQVPMKIDGRIPVDTFLDTGDPYLVLIPKSLVFQEHLTMLVDNTLGGYFSSHVAVGGVGGRYQIGHCGRLDSIAFGQIVYQNPKTCETTSFIGYRALVGLDFLRHFKRIIFDYPQSRMIFVPKV
;
A
#
# COMPACT_ATOMS: atom_id res chain seq x y z
N MET A 1 24.87 -42.85 -62.16
CA MET A 1 24.39 -42.70 -63.55
C MET A 1 23.88 -41.29 -63.73
N LEU A 2 24.50 -40.59 -64.68
CA LEU A 2 24.20 -39.24 -65.14
C LEU A 2 22.97 -39.26 -66.08
N LYS A 3 22.16 -38.19 -66.06
CA LYS A 3 21.30 -37.61 -67.13
C LYS A 3 19.93 -37.20 -66.55
N LEU A 4 19.24 -36.14 -66.97
CA LEU A 4 19.52 -34.91 -67.72
C LEU A 4 18.19 -34.13 -67.69
N ARG A 5 18.28 -32.82 -67.41
CA ARG A 5 17.39 -31.68 -67.74
C ARG A 5 15.94 -31.94 -68.21
N LEU A 6 15.00 -31.18 -67.62
CA LEU A 6 14.18 -30.25 -68.39
C LEU A 6 13.68 -29.09 -67.48
N LEU A 7 14.09 -27.86 -67.79
CA LEU A 7 13.41 -26.66 -67.32
C LEU A 7 12.10 -26.54 -68.09
N LEU A 8 10.97 -26.47 -67.39
CA LEU A 8 9.73 -25.93 -67.93
C LEU A 8 9.23 -24.82 -67.01
N SER A 9 9.31 -23.61 -67.53
CA SER A 9 8.70 -22.39 -67.03
C SER A 9 7.18 -22.52 -66.99
N PHE A 10 6.59 -22.48 -65.80
CA PHE A 10 5.16 -22.23 -65.62
C PHE A 10 4.96 -20.81 -65.09
N LEU A 11 4.37 -19.96 -65.93
CA LEU A 11 3.67 -18.76 -65.51
C LEU A 11 2.51 -19.18 -64.61
N LEU A 12 2.64 -18.98 -63.29
CA LEU A 12 1.48 -18.95 -62.41
C LEU A 12 1.04 -17.49 -62.28
N THR A 13 0.00 -17.13 -63.03
CA THR A 13 -0.82 -15.95 -62.80
C THR A 13 -1.31 -15.96 -61.36
N GLY A 14 -0.85 -14.99 -60.57
CA GLY A 14 -1.33 -14.77 -59.22
C GLY A 14 -2.81 -14.40 -59.25
N ALA A 15 -3.67 -15.34 -58.86
CA ALA A 15 -5.01 -15.01 -58.40
C ALA A 15 -4.86 -14.38 -57.02
N ILE A 16 -4.80 -13.05 -56.97
CA ILE A 16 -5.06 -12.29 -55.76
C ILE A 16 -6.52 -12.57 -55.41
N MET A 17 -6.77 -13.53 -54.52
CA MET A 17 -8.05 -13.54 -53.80
C MET A 17 -8.05 -12.31 -52.91
N LEU A 18 -8.67 -11.23 -53.38
CA LEU A 18 -9.30 -10.28 -52.48
C LEU A 18 -10.32 -11.08 -51.67
N VAL A 19 -9.96 -11.45 -50.45
CA VAL A 19 -10.96 -11.72 -49.44
C VAL A 19 -11.62 -10.37 -49.16
N ALA A 20 -12.70 -10.11 -49.89
CA ALA A 20 -13.62 -9.04 -49.55
C ALA A 20 -14.14 -9.33 -48.15
N ALA A 21 -13.66 -8.55 -47.17
CA ALA A 21 -14.25 -8.53 -45.85
C ALA A 21 -15.75 -8.24 -46.00
N ALA A 22 -16.59 -9.20 -45.65
CA ALA A 22 -18.02 -8.97 -45.54
C ALA A 22 -18.24 -7.80 -44.56
N PRO A 23 -19.14 -6.83 -44.85
CA PRO A 23 -19.41 -5.73 -43.95
C PRO A 23 -20.34 -6.22 -42.83
N GLY A 24 -19.80 -7.00 -41.90
CA GLY A 24 -20.40 -7.19 -40.59
C GLY A 24 -20.09 -5.96 -39.76
N ARG A 25 -21.10 -5.21 -39.31
CA ARG A 25 -21.00 -4.02 -38.43
C ARG A 25 -19.91 -4.22 -37.38
N ALA A 26 -18.75 -3.59 -37.61
CA ALA A 26 -17.68 -3.50 -36.64
C ALA A 26 -18.07 -2.41 -35.65
N ASP A 27 -18.36 -2.79 -34.41
CA ASP A 27 -18.34 -1.87 -33.28
C ASP A 27 -16.89 -1.35 -33.15
N SER A 28 -16.55 -0.29 -33.88
CA SER A 28 -15.25 0.34 -33.70
C SER A 28 -15.13 0.81 -32.25
N ALA A 29 -13.93 0.78 -31.66
CA ALA A 29 -13.72 1.26 -30.30
C ALA A 29 -14.28 2.69 -30.11
N ALA A 30 -14.18 3.52 -31.16
CA ALA A 30 -14.78 4.86 -31.20
C ALA A 30 -16.31 4.85 -31.08
N ALA A 31 -17.02 3.91 -31.72
CA ALA A 31 -18.48 3.81 -31.62
C ALA A 31 -18.93 3.39 -30.21
N ILE A 32 -18.23 2.42 -29.60
CA ILE A 32 -18.50 1.98 -28.22
C ILE A 32 -18.27 3.15 -27.25
N LEU A 33 -17.15 3.85 -27.38
CA LEU A 33 -16.85 5.04 -26.58
C LEU A 33 -17.87 6.17 -26.80
N ALA A 34 -18.29 6.41 -28.05
CA ALA A 34 -19.30 7.42 -28.34
C ALA A 34 -20.65 7.09 -27.68
N GLN A 35 -21.08 5.83 -27.68
CA GLN A 35 -22.29 5.41 -26.95
C GLN A 35 -22.12 5.62 -25.43
N HIS A 36 -20.94 5.31 -24.89
CA HIS A 36 -20.64 5.56 -23.49
C HIS A 36 -20.69 7.05 -23.13
N PHE A 37 -20.03 7.92 -23.91
CA PHE A 37 -20.04 9.36 -23.67
C PHE A 37 -21.41 9.99 -23.88
N ALA A 38 -22.27 9.42 -24.71
CA ALA A 38 -23.68 9.81 -24.78
C ALA A 38 -24.46 9.43 -23.51
N TYR A 39 -24.14 8.28 -22.89
CA TYR A 39 -24.74 7.85 -21.62
C TYR A 39 -24.33 8.69 -20.43
N VAL A 40 -23.01 8.89 -20.24
CA VAL A 40 -22.52 9.72 -19.14
C VAL A 40 -22.75 11.21 -19.43
N GLY A 41 -22.82 11.60 -20.70
CA GLY A 41 -23.07 12.97 -21.15
C GLY A 41 -21.83 13.86 -21.20
N TRP A 42 -20.63 13.33 -21.02
CA TRP A 42 -19.36 14.08 -21.06
C TRP A 42 -18.17 13.15 -21.36
N SER A 43 -16.98 13.74 -21.49
CA SER A 43 -15.70 13.05 -21.66
C SER A 43 -14.62 13.83 -20.92
N GLY A 44 -13.50 13.18 -20.56
CA GLY A 44 -12.42 13.82 -19.81
C GLY A 44 -11.73 14.99 -20.53
N GLY A 45 -11.84 15.08 -21.86
CA GLY A 45 -11.37 16.25 -22.63
C GLY A 45 -12.22 17.52 -22.44
N ALA A 46 -13.42 17.40 -21.87
CA ALA A 46 -14.34 18.50 -21.59
C ALA A 46 -15.10 18.22 -20.29
N PRO A 47 -14.40 18.26 -19.13
CA PRO A 47 -15.00 17.94 -17.85
C PRO A 47 -16.12 18.94 -17.51
N PRO A 48 -17.26 18.48 -16.97
CA PRO A 48 -18.44 19.32 -16.75
C PRO A 48 -18.34 20.19 -15.48
N PHE A 49 -17.29 20.02 -14.68
CA PHE A 49 -17.01 20.81 -13.49
C PHE A 49 -15.51 20.93 -13.24
N HIS A 50 -15.09 22.03 -12.61
CA HIS A 50 -13.68 22.26 -12.24
C HIS A 50 -13.38 21.88 -10.79
N SER A 51 -14.43 21.71 -9.97
CA SER A 51 -14.35 21.24 -8.59
C SER A 51 -15.56 20.37 -8.27
N LEU A 52 -15.41 19.51 -7.28
CA LEU A 52 -16.49 18.63 -6.82
C LEU A 52 -16.31 18.31 -5.34
N VAL A 53 -17.36 18.50 -4.54
CA VAL A 53 -17.45 17.90 -3.21
C VAL A 53 -18.47 16.78 -3.26
N THR A 54 -18.15 15.61 -2.70
CA THR A 54 -19.08 14.47 -2.64
C THR A 54 -18.90 13.73 -1.32
N GLU A 55 -20.01 13.23 -0.77
CA GLU A 55 -19.98 12.30 0.34
C GLU A 55 -19.49 10.93 -0.13
N ILE A 56 -18.64 10.27 0.65
CA ILE A 56 -18.25 8.87 0.46
C ILE A 56 -18.70 8.01 1.65
N LYS A 57 -19.33 6.88 1.37
CA LYS A 57 -19.67 5.83 2.33
C LYS A 57 -19.10 4.48 1.90
N ILE A 58 -18.45 3.78 2.82
CA ILE A 58 -17.79 2.50 2.56
C ILE A 58 -18.46 1.41 3.42
N PHE A 59 -18.94 0.37 2.77
CA PHE A 59 -19.67 -0.74 3.36
C PHE A 59 -18.87 -2.03 3.23
N ASN A 60 -18.92 -2.92 4.23
CA ASN A 60 -18.34 -4.26 4.10
C ASN A 60 -19.23 -5.18 3.23
N LYS A 61 -18.78 -6.42 2.98
CA LYS A 61 -19.54 -7.44 2.23
C LYS A 61 -20.95 -7.72 2.77
N SER A 62 -21.21 -7.50 4.06
CA SER A 62 -22.53 -7.69 4.68
C SER A 62 -23.44 -6.45 4.59
N GLY A 63 -23.00 -5.39 3.90
CA GLY A 63 -23.75 -4.13 3.77
C GLY A 63 -23.70 -3.22 5.01
N LYS A 64 -22.84 -3.50 5.98
CA LYS A 64 -22.68 -2.66 7.18
C LYS A 64 -21.71 -1.51 6.89
N LEU A 65 -22.14 -0.28 7.16
CA LEU A 65 -21.32 0.92 7.04
C LEU A 65 -20.08 0.82 7.96
N GLN A 66 -18.89 0.99 7.37
CA GLN A 66 -17.62 0.95 8.07
C GLN A 66 -16.99 2.34 8.17
N TYR A 67 -17.08 3.12 7.10
CA TYR A 67 -16.52 4.47 7.02
C TYR A 67 -17.51 5.41 6.33
N ALA A 68 -17.50 6.66 6.76
CA ALA A 68 -18.20 7.76 6.12
C ALA A 68 -17.28 8.98 6.08
N GLY A 69 -17.43 9.83 5.07
CA GLY A 69 -16.61 11.01 4.92
C GLY A 69 -16.90 11.75 3.63
N GLN A 70 -15.90 12.47 3.12
CA GLN A 70 -16.05 13.32 1.95
C GLN A 70 -14.83 13.24 1.05
N ILE A 71 -15.05 13.44 -0.25
CA ILE A 71 -14.00 13.68 -1.23
C ILE A 71 -14.19 15.09 -1.79
N ARG A 72 -13.11 15.84 -1.83
CA ARG A 72 -13.02 17.17 -2.44
C ARG A 72 -12.05 17.11 -3.61
N TYR A 73 -12.49 17.55 -4.77
CA TYR A 73 -11.71 17.63 -5.99
C TYR A 73 -11.57 19.09 -6.42
N LEU A 74 -10.37 19.45 -6.85
CA LEU A 74 -10.03 20.71 -7.50
C LEU A 74 -9.18 20.39 -8.74
N GLY A 75 -9.82 20.26 -9.89
CA GLY A 75 -9.24 19.61 -11.06
C GLY A 75 -8.88 18.16 -10.76
N LEU A 76 -7.61 17.79 -11.00
CA LEU A 76 -7.07 16.45 -10.69
C LEU A 76 -6.59 16.34 -9.24
N ALA A 77 -6.37 17.48 -8.55
CA ALA A 77 -6.01 17.45 -7.14
C ALA A 77 -7.24 17.04 -6.32
N TYR A 78 -7.05 16.19 -5.31
CA TYR A 78 -8.15 15.76 -4.47
C TYR A 78 -7.69 15.39 -3.07
N ARG A 79 -8.65 15.42 -2.15
CA ARG A 79 -8.53 14.90 -0.79
C ARG A 79 -9.77 14.09 -0.43
N GLU A 80 -9.55 12.86 0.02
CA GLU A 80 -10.54 11.95 0.56
C GLU A 80 -10.31 11.83 2.08
N ASP A 81 -11.24 12.36 2.86
CA ASP A 81 -11.27 12.19 4.31
C ASP A 81 -12.32 11.14 4.65
N THR A 82 -11.94 10.15 5.44
CA THR A 82 -12.86 9.11 5.92
C THR A 82 -12.74 8.94 7.42
N ARG A 83 -13.89 8.73 8.06
CA ARG A 83 -13.98 8.44 9.49
C ARG A 83 -14.60 7.07 9.70
N SER A 84 -13.90 6.24 10.45
CA SER A 84 -14.42 4.93 10.85
C SER A 84 -15.62 5.10 11.78
N VAL A 85 -16.75 4.50 11.41
CA VAL A 85 -17.99 4.52 12.23
C VAL A 85 -17.78 3.81 13.57
N ARG A 86 -16.95 2.75 13.58
CA ARG A 86 -16.68 1.98 14.79
C ARG A 86 -15.73 2.69 15.75
N THR A 87 -14.65 3.26 15.21
CA THR A 87 -13.52 3.73 16.03
C THR A 87 -13.46 5.25 16.17
N GLY A 88 -14.14 5.98 15.30
CA GLY A 88 -13.98 7.42 15.16
C GLY A 88 -12.62 7.86 14.62
N ARG A 89 -11.71 6.93 14.27
CA ARG A 89 -10.43 7.26 13.64
C ARG A 89 -10.66 7.86 12.26
N GLU A 90 -9.93 8.93 12.00
CA GLU A 90 -9.92 9.63 10.73
C GLU A 90 -8.68 9.21 9.94
N ASN A 91 -8.86 9.03 8.64
CA ASN A 91 -7.79 8.78 7.68
C ASN A 91 -8.01 9.71 6.50
N SER A 92 -6.94 10.33 6.04
CA SER A 92 -6.97 11.23 4.89
C SER A 92 -5.97 10.75 3.85
N LYS A 93 -6.33 10.88 2.58
CA LYS A 93 -5.42 10.62 1.46
C LYS A 93 -5.78 11.51 0.29
N GLY A 94 -4.85 11.71 -0.62
CA GLY A 94 -5.11 12.61 -1.73
C GLY A 94 -3.98 12.67 -2.74
N PHE A 95 -4.14 13.61 -3.66
CA PHE A 95 -3.15 13.97 -4.64
C PHE A 95 -3.12 15.50 -4.75
N THR A 96 -1.95 16.11 -4.59
CA THR A 96 -1.80 17.58 -4.64
C THR A 96 -1.63 18.12 -6.06
N GLY A 97 -1.66 17.26 -7.08
CA GLY A 97 -1.24 17.58 -8.44
C GLY A 97 0.22 17.20 -8.74
N THR A 98 1.03 16.94 -7.71
CA THR A 98 2.43 16.51 -7.86
C THR A 98 2.75 15.23 -7.12
N ILE A 99 2.16 15.01 -5.94
CA ILE A 99 2.45 13.86 -5.09
C ILE A 99 1.16 13.27 -4.54
N ALA A 100 1.04 11.94 -4.60
CA ALA A 100 0.01 11.21 -3.89
C ALA A 100 0.44 11.09 -2.43
N TRP A 101 -0.50 11.21 -1.50
CA TRP A 101 -0.20 11.29 -0.08
C TRP A 101 -1.26 10.61 0.77
N GLN A 102 -0.89 10.28 1.99
CA GLN A 102 -1.80 9.78 3.02
C GLN A 102 -1.39 10.26 4.41
N THR A 103 -2.34 10.22 5.35
CA THR A 103 -2.09 10.46 6.77
C THR A 103 -2.39 9.24 7.61
N ASP A 104 -1.61 9.04 8.66
CA ASP A 104 -1.97 8.11 9.73
C ASP A 104 -3.04 8.73 10.68
N SER A 105 -3.44 7.98 11.69
CA SER A 105 -4.41 8.44 12.70
C SER A 105 -3.90 9.56 13.62
N ASN A 106 -2.62 9.94 13.52
CA ASN A 106 -2.01 11.07 14.21
C ASN A 106 -1.89 12.31 13.31
N GLY A 107 -2.24 12.19 12.03
CA GLY A 107 -2.15 13.25 11.03
C GLY A 107 -0.77 13.35 10.38
N PHE A 108 0.14 12.42 10.63
CA PHE A 108 1.45 12.43 9.98
C PHE A 108 1.30 12.08 8.50
N THR A 109 1.73 13.00 7.64
CA THR A 109 1.60 12.87 6.19
C THR A 109 2.82 12.17 5.61
N THR A 110 2.58 11.16 4.77
CA THR A 110 3.63 10.50 3.99
C THR A 110 3.25 10.45 2.51
N PRO A 111 4.24 10.53 1.61
CA PRO A 111 4.02 10.20 0.21
C PRO A 111 3.52 8.76 0.05
N GLN A 112 2.57 8.57 -0.86
CA GLN A 112 2.27 7.25 -1.41
C GLN A 112 3.13 7.03 -2.65
N LEU A 113 3.74 5.84 -2.72
CA LEU A 113 4.55 5.41 -3.86
C LEU A 113 4.04 4.06 -4.39
N GLY A 114 4.68 3.58 -5.46
CA GLY A 114 4.42 2.25 -6.00
C GLY A 114 2.97 2.05 -6.47
N ASP A 115 2.45 0.86 -6.19
CA ASP A 115 1.13 0.44 -6.68
C ASP A 115 -0.03 1.24 -6.08
N SER A 116 0.10 1.71 -4.84
CA SER A 116 -0.94 2.53 -4.20
C SER A 116 -1.13 3.85 -4.93
N ALA A 117 -0.03 4.53 -5.22
CA ALA A 117 -0.05 5.78 -5.99
C ALA A 117 -0.56 5.55 -7.42
N ARG A 118 -0.16 4.45 -8.07
CA ARG A 118 -0.67 4.08 -9.39
C ARG A 118 -2.17 3.82 -9.36
N LEU A 119 -2.68 3.03 -8.42
CA LEU A 119 -4.10 2.71 -8.32
C LEU A 119 -4.96 3.95 -8.08
N ALA A 120 -4.44 4.95 -7.35
CA ALA A 120 -5.09 6.25 -7.20
C ALA A 120 -5.25 6.98 -8.54
N ILE A 121 -4.19 7.01 -9.37
CA ILE A 121 -4.22 7.59 -10.73
C ILE A 121 -5.16 6.79 -11.64
N ASP A 122 -5.09 5.46 -11.61
CA ASP A 122 -5.94 4.57 -12.41
C ASP A 122 -7.43 4.79 -12.11
N ARG A 123 -7.78 4.95 -10.81
CA ARG A 123 -9.14 5.31 -10.38
C ARG A 123 -9.54 6.67 -10.95
N ASP A 124 -8.67 7.67 -10.85
CA ASP A 124 -8.97 9.02 -11.34
C ASP A 124 -9.20 9.03 -12.86
N ILE A 125 -8.39 8.30 -13.64
CA ILE A 125 -8.57 8.15 -15.09
C ILE A 125 -9.96 7.60 -15.43
N ILE A 126 -10.43 6.59 -14.70
CA ILE A 126 -11.74 5.98 -14.91
C ILE A 126 -12.87 6.95 -14.53
N PHE A 127 -12.78 7.60 -13.37
CA PHE A 127 -13.86 8.45 -12.85
C PHE A 127 -13.94 9.82 -13.53
N SER A 128 -12.82 10.30 -14.07
CA SER A 128 -12.74 11.55 -14.84
C SER A 128 -13.00 11.37 -16.34
N GLU A 129 -13.24 10.13 -16.80
CA GLU A 129 -13.38 9.79 -18.22
C GLU A 129 -12.15 10.22 -19.05
N ALA A 130 -10.97 10.38 -18.42
CA ALA A 130 -9.73 10.84 -19.06
C ALA A 130 -9.22 9.88 -20.14
N TYR A 131 -9.62 8.62 -20.06
CA TYR A 131 -9.30 7.60 -21.08
C TYR A 131 -9.87 7.90 -22.47
N SER A 132 -10.79 8.86 -22.59
CA SER A 132 -11.25 9.43 -23.86
C SER A 132 -10.13 9.94 -24.77
N SER A 133 -8.97 10.28 -24.20
CA SER A 133 -7.81 10.81 -24.91
C SER A 133 -6.76 9.76 -25.32
N PHE A 134 -6.95 8.50 -24.92
CA PHE A 134 -5.95 7.46 -25.12
C PHE A 134 -6.26 6.55 -26.32
N PRO A 135 -5.24 5.90 -26.91
CA PRO A 135 -5.44 4.87 -27.92
C PRO A 135 -6.38 3.77 -27.42
N ALA A 136 -7.39 3.46 -28.24
CA ALA A 136 -8.40 2.46 -27.94
C ALA A 136 -8.45 1.38 -29.03
N SER A 137 -8.56 0.11 -28.61
CA SER A 137 -8.72 -1.03 -29.51
C SER A 137 -9.81 -1.98 -29.00
N VAL A 138 -10.48 -2.69 -29.89
CA VAL A 138 -11.53 -3.64 -29.49
C VAL A 138 -10.90 -4.93 -28.96
N ARG A 139 -11.48 -5.50 -27.91
CA ARG A 139 -11.10 -6.80 -27.34
C ARG A 139 -12.25 -7.81 -27.47
N PRO A 140 -11.99 -9.12 -27.31
CA PRO A 140 -13.05 -10.11 -27.15
C PRO A 140 -14.02 -9.66 -26.06
N ALA A 141 -15.31 -9.75 -26.36
CA ALA A 141 -16.35 -9.32 -25.44
C ALA A 141 -16.35 -10.15 -24.15
N LEU A 142 -16.58 -9.47 -23.02
CA LEU A 142 -16.79 -10.11 -21.73
C LEU A 142 -18.19 -10.75 -21.72
N ARG A 143 -18.28 -11.99 -21.26
CA ARG A 143 -19.55 -12.72 -21.13
C ARG A 143 -19.85 -12.97 -19.66
N VAL A 144 -20.93 -12.40 -19.15
CA VAL A 144 -21.39 -12.62 -17.77
C VAL A 144 -22.88 -12.98 -17.82
N ALA A 145 -23.23 -14.12 -17.23
CA ALA A 145 -24.62 -14.63 -17.18
C ALA A 145 -25.36 -14.60 -18.55
N GLY A 146 -24.64 -14.88 -19.64
CA GLY A 146 -25.19 -14.89 -21.01
C GLY A 146 -25.24 -13.51 -21.71
N VAL A 147 -25.03 -12.41 -20.99
CA VAL A 147 -24.93 -11.06 -21.57
C VAL A 147 -23.53 -10.85 -22.13
N ARG A 148 -23.46 -10.28 -23.35
CA ARG A 148 -22.21 -9.96 -24.04
C ARG A 148 -21.92 -8.46 -23.91
N TYR A 149 -20.88 -8.13 -23.16
CA TYR A 149 -20.43 -6.75 -22.97
C TYR A 149 -19.30 -6.44 -23.95
N PRO A 150 -19.46 -5.45 -24.87
CA PRO A 150 -18.33 -4.96 -25.66
C PRO A 150 -17.20 -4.49 -24.75
N VAL A 151 -15.97 -4.86 -25.09
CA VAL A 151 -14.77 -4.49 -24.34
C VAL A 151 -13.84 -3.71 -25.24
N ILE A 152 -13.33 -2.59 -24.73
CA ILE A 152 -12.23 -1.86 -25.36
C ILE A 152 -11.01 -1.94 -24.45
N ARG A 153 -9.84 -2.08 -25.06
CA ARG A 153 -8.56 -1.86 -24.41
C ARG A 153 -8.12 -0.42 -24.62
N ILE A 154 -7.90 0.28 -23.52
CA ILE A 154 -7.27 1.60 -23.46
C ILE A 154 -5.77 1.40 -23.18
N SER A 155 -4.90 2.03 -23.96
CA SER A 155 -3.44 1.86 -23.85
C SER A 155 -2.72 3.20 -23.75
N PRO A 156 -2.60 3.77 -22.53
CA PRO A 156 -1.78 4.95 -22.28
C PRO A 156 -0.29 4.63 -22.49
N GLN A 157 0.52 5.63 -22.83
CA GLN A 157 1.94 5.42 -23.14
C GLN A 157 2.81 5.07 -21.92
N HIS A 158 2.48 5.62 -20.74
CA HIS A 158 3.31 5.54 -19.53
C HIS A 158 2.61 4.82 -18.36
N LEU A 159 1.43 4.27 -18.59
CA LEU A 159 0.65 3.54 -17.60
C LEU A 159 0.26 2.17 -18.15
N PRO A 160 -0.03 1.18 -17.30
CA PRO A 160 -0.65 -0.06 -17.74
C PRO A 160 -1.93 0.18 -18.52
N SER A 161 -2.30 -0.79 -19.36
CA SER A 161 -3.57 -0.74 -20.10
C SER A 161 -4.78 -0.96 -19.18
N PHE A 162 -5.96 -0.63 -19.69
CA PHE A 162 -7.25 -0.93 -19.06
C PHE A 162 -8.12 -1.68 -20.04
N ASP A 163 -8.82 -2.73 -19.59
CA ASP A 163 -9.92 -3.32 -20.35
C ASP A 163 -11.26 -2.83 -19.77
N LEU A 164 -11.98 -2.02 -20.54
CA LEU A 164 -13.24 -1.39 -20.15
C LEU A 164 -14.41 -2.10 -20.83
N ALA A 165 -15.32 -2.67 -20.05
CA ALA A 165 -16.50 -3.37 -20.52
C ALA A 165 -17.75 -2.49 -20.37
N PHE A 166 -18.55 -2.38 -21.42
CA PHE A 166 -19.72 -1.51 -21.46
C PHE A 166 -21.02 -2.28 -21.64
N ASN A 167 -22.10 -1.79 -21.04
CA ASN A 167 -23.45 -2.27 -21.27
C ASN A 167 -23.85 -1.98 -22.74
N PRO A 168 -24.23 -3.00 -23.52
CA PRO A 168 -24.53 -2.83 -24.94
C PRO A 168 -25.81 -2.02 -25.22
N GLU A 169 -26.76 -1.98 -24.28
CA GLU A 169 -28.04 -1.29 -24.48
C GLU A 169 -27.90 0.21 -24.27
N ASN A 170 -27.27 0.63 -23.18
CA ASN A 170 -27.20 2.03 -22.80
C ASN A 170 -25.80 2.63 -22.86
N GLY A 171 -24.72 1.85 -22.99
CA GLY A 171 -23.34 2.34 -23.02
C GLY A 171 -22.69 2.55 -21.65
N ALA A 172 -23.34 2.24 -20.53
CA ALA A 172 -22.75 2.40 -19.20
C ALA A 172 -21.49 1.53 -19.03
N LEU A 173 -20.41 2.06 -18.42
CA LEU A 173 -19.28 1.23 -18.01
C LEU A 173 -19.79 0.29 -16.91
N VAL A 174 -19.56 -1.01 -17.05
CA VAL A 174 -19.96 -2.02 -16.06
C VAL A 174 -18.76 -2.57 -15.30
N GLN A 175 -17.59 -2.62 -15.95
CA GLN A 175 -16.38 -3.15 -15.37
C GLN A 175 -15.15 -2.47 -16.00
N ALA A 176 -14.17 -2.14 -15.17
CA ALA A 176 -12.82 -1.80 -15.60
C ALA A 176 -11.84 -2.82 -15.02
N THR A 177 -11.13 -3.55 -15.89
CA THR A 177 -9.98 -4.36 -15.50
C THR A 177 -8.72 -3.51 -15.67
N ILE A 178 -8.10 -3.17 -14.54
CA ILE A 178 -6.93 -2.31 -14.42
C ILE A 178 -5.68 -3.18 -14.52
N ALA A 179 -4.73 -2.76 -15.34
CA ALA A 179 -3.44 -3.43 -15.55
C ALA A 179 -3.55 -4.94 -15.88
N PRO A 180 -4.40 -5.35 -16.86
CA PRO A 180 -4.79 -6.75 -17.12
C PRO A 180 -3.65 -7.68 -17.54
N ASP A 181 -2.50 -7.13 -17.93
CA ASP A 181 -1.33 -7.89 -18.38
C ASP A 181 -0.19 -7.83 -17.34
N THR A 182 -0.53 -7.58 -16.07
CA THR A 182 0.43 -7.46 -14.96
C THR A 182 0.00 -8.32 -13.77
N ASP A 183 0.95 -8.61 -12.89
CA ASP A 183 0.68 -9.33 -11.63
C ASP A 183 -0.16 -8.53 -10.62
N PHE A 184 -0.39 -7.25 -10.90
CA PHE A 184 -1.20 -6.32 -10.09
C PHE A 184 -2.57 -6.04 -10.74
N THR A 185 -3.12 -7.00 -11.49
CA THR A 185 -4.44 -6.86 -12.10
C THR A 185 -5.51 -6.65 -11.02
N GLU A 186 -6.26 -5.57 -11.15
CA GLU A 186 -7.41 -5.25 -10.29
C GLU A 186 -8.68 -5.11 -11.13
N VAL A 187 -9.84 -5.42 -10.56
CA VAL A 187 -11.12 -5.29 -11.26
C VAL A 187 -12.06 -4.39 -10.48
N LEU A 188 -12.36 -3.22 -11.04
CA LEU A 188 -13.40 -2.32 -10.57
C LEU A 188 -14.73 -2.68 -11.24
N GLN A 189 -15.73 -3.01 -10.44
CA GLN A 189 -17.11 -3.22 -10.85
C GLN A 189 -17.93 -1.97 -10.56
N VAL A 190 -18.68 -1.51 -11.57
CA VAL A 190 -19.57 -0.35 -11.45
C VAL A 190 -20.96 -0.84 -11.08
N ASP A 191 -21.42 -0.45 -9.88
CA ASP A 191 -22.72 -0.87 -9.35
C ASP A 191 -23.83 0.14 -9.70
N ALA A 192 -23.51 1.44 -9.78
CA ALA A 192 -24.50 2.48 -10.10
C ALA A 192 -23.89 3.77 -10.62
N TYR A 193 -24.72 4.55 -11.31
CA TYR A 193 -24.46 5.93 -11.71
C TYR A 193 -25.45 6.87 -11.03
N SER A 194 -25.03 8.12 -10.83
CA SER A 194 -25.91 9.22 -10.41
C SER A 194 -25.71 10.42 -11.31
N GLU A 195 -26.80 11.16 -11.52
CA GLU A 195 -26.76 12.43 -12.24
C GLU A 195 -26.22 13.51 -11.31
N VAL A 196 -25.13 14.17 -11.72
CA VAL A 196 -24.37 15.17 -10.94
C VAL A 196 -24.71 16.59 -11.41
N LEU A 197 -24.94 16.74 -12.71
CA LEU A 197 -25.49 17.94 -13.36
C LEU A 197 -26.54 17.47 -14.37
N PRO A 198 -27.46 18.34 -14.85
CA PRO A 198 -28.45 17.97 -15.84
C PRO A 198 -27.83 17.25 -17.04
N GLY A 199 -28.19 15.97 -17.23
CA GLY A 199 -27.67 15.11 -18.30
C GLY A 199 -26.21 14.67 -18.16
N LYS A 200 -25.55 14.91 -17.01
CA LYS A 200 -24.17 14.51 -16.73
C LYS A 200 -24.15 13.50 -15.58
N ARG A 201 -23.63 12.29 -15.83
CA ARG A 201 -23.60 11.18 -14.87
C ARG A 201 -22.18 10.85 -14.46
N MET A 202 -22.04 10.36 -13.23
CA MET A 202 -20.80 9.80 -12.70
C MET A 202 -21.07 8.46 -12.02
N ILE A 203 -20.05 7.61 -11.95
CA ILE A 203 -20.07 6.40 -11.12
C ILE A 203 -20.34 6.82 -9.68
N SER A 204 -21.41 6.28 -9.08
CA SER A 204 -21.83 6.61 -7.72
C SER A 204 -21.91 5.40 -6.78
N ALA A 205 -21.78 4.18 -7.31
CA ALA A 205 -21.50 3.01 -6.50
C ALA A 205 -20.57 2.05 -7.25
N PHE A 206 -19.62 1.47 -6.54
CA PHE A 206 -18.62 0.57 -7.12
C PHE A 206 -17.98 -0.32 -6.05
N HIS A 207 -17.29 -1.37 -6.50
CA HIS A 207 -16.41 -2.16 -5.66
C HIS A 207 -15.25 -2.73 -6.46
N PHE A 208 -14.13 -2.98 -5.79
CA PHE A 208 -13.01 -3.71 -6.34
C PHE A 208 -13.15 -5.19 -5.98
N GLN A 209 -12.75 -6.09 -6.88
CA GLN A 209 -12.88 -7.53 -6.64
C GLN A 209 -11.91 -8.03 -5.56
N SER A 210 -10.72 -7.45 -5.46
CA SER A 210 -9.76 -7.84 -4.42
C SER A 210 -10.19 -7.41 -3.01
N TYR A 211 -10.98 -6.34 -2.90
CA TYR A 211 -11.38 -5.75 -1.62
C TYR A 211 -12.76 -6.23 -1.15
N GLY A 212 -12.92 -6.34 0.17
CA GLY A 212 -14.19 -6.69 0.80
C GLY A 212 -15.17 -5.53 0.99
N TYR A 213 -15.01 -4.45 0.22
CA TYR A 213 -15.72 -3.19 0.40
C TYR A 213 -16.52 -2.76 -0.83
N ARG A 214 -17.67 -2.17 -0.56
CA ARG A 214 -18.50 -1.44 -1.53
C ARG A 214 -18.49 0.04 -1.20
N TYR A 215 -18.31 0.87 -2.21
CA TYR A 215 -18.20 2.31 -2.10
C TYR A 215 -19.46 2.94 -2.67
N LYS A 216 -19.97 3.97 -2.00
CA LYS A 216 -21.10 4.78 -2.46
C LYS A 216 -20.73 6.25 -2.37
N LEU A 217 -20.93 6.97 -3.46
CA LEU A 217 -20.81 8.42 -3.55
C LEU A 217 -22.20 9.05 -3.58
N SER A 218 -22.38 10.14 -2.86
CA SER A 218 -23.64 10.89 -2.78
C SER A 218 -23.39 12.38 -2.57
N GLU A 219 -24.47 13.16 -2.51
CA GLU A 219 -24.41 14.60 -2.18
C GLU A 219 -23.41 15.37 -3.06
N PHE A 220 -23.46 15.12 -4.37
CA PHE A 220 -22.56 15.74 -5.32
C PHE A 220 -22.82 17.26 -5.39
N GLN A 221 -21.78 18.03 -5.14
CA GLN A 221 -21.77 19.48 -5.21
C GLN A 221 -20.70 19.91 -6.23
N PRO A 222 -21.05 19.97 -7.52
CA PRO A 222 -20.13 20.40 -8.58
C PRO A 222 -19.91 21.92 -8.54
N ASN A 223 -18.73 22.37 -8.99
CA ASN A 223 -18.36 23.78 -9.12
C ASN A 223 -18.42 24.59 -7.82
N VAL A 224 -18.14 23.94 -6.68
CA VAL A 224 -17.98 24.61 -5.38
C VAL A 224 -16.69 25.42 -5.38
N SER A 225 -16.73 26.65 -4.86
CA SER A 225 -15.51 27.43 -4.61
C SER A 225 -14.74 26.80 -3.44
N LEU A 226 -13.68 26.06 -3.76
CA LEU A 226 -12.82 25.41 -2.78
C LEU A 226 -11.46 26.15 -2.68
N PRO A 227 -11.05 26.57 -1.48
CA PRO A 227 -9.67 26.94 -1.21
C PRO A 227 -8.70 25.79 -1.56
N VAL A 228 -7.45 26.10 -1.91
CA VAL A 228 -6.45 25.09 -2.30
C VAL A 228 -6.12 24.15 -1.12
N ASP A 229 -6.10 24.66 0.10
CA ASP A 229 -5.83 23.88 1.32
C ASP A 229 -6.87 22.78 1.61
N GLU A 230 -8.07 22.85 1.02
CA GLU A 230 -9.09 21.80 1.13
C GLU A 230 -8.74 20.50 0.38
N VAL A 231 -7.77 20.56 -0.55
CA VAL A 231 -7.23 19.40 -1.28
C VAL A 231 -5.78 19.07 -0.90
N GLU A 232 -5.18 19.84 0.01
CA GLU A 232 -3.87 19.58 0.59
C GLU A 232 -3.98 18.67 1.84
N PRO A 233 -2.88 18.02 2.27
CA PRO A 233 -2.85 17.24 3.50
C PRO A 233 -3.37 18.05 4.71
N PRO A 234 -4.18 17.45 5.59
CA PRO A 234 -4.59 18.12 6.82
C PRO A 234 -3.39 18.42 7.72
N SER A 235 -3.56 19.42 8.58
CA SER A 235 -2.63 19.67 9.68
C SER A 235 -2.47 18.43 10.56
N GLN A 236 -1.23 18.16 10.95
CA GLN A 236 -0.90 17.11 11.91
C GLN A 236 -1.60 17.38 13.25
N THR A 237 -2.04 16.32 13.92
CA THR A 237 -2.64 16.42 15.27
C THR A 237 -1.64 16.10 16.37
N ALA A 238 -0.76 15.13 16.15
CA ALA A 238 0.39 14.87 16.99
C ALA A 238 1.59 15.72 16.54
N THR A 239 2.42 16.14 17.49
CA THR A 239 3.55 17.03 17.20
C THR A 239 4.80 16.64 17.98
N TRP A 240 5.94 16.75 17.31
CA TRP A 240 7.24 16.62 17.96
C TRP A 240 7.74 17.96 18.52
N THR A 241 8.44 17.87 19.65
CA THR A 241 9.32 18.92 20.16
C THR A 241 10.73 18.33 20.28
N TYR A 242 11.63 18.85 19.44
CA TYR A 242 13.02 18.38 19.34
C TYR A 242 13.96 19.16 20.26
N ALA A 243 13.97 18.81 21.56
CA ALA A 243 14.82 19.49 22.53
C ALA A 243 16.23 18.86 22.65
N ASN A 244 16.45 17.64 22.18
CA ASN A 244 17.76 17.00 22.18
C ASN A 244 18.10 16.39 20.80
N PRO A 245 19.00 16.99 20.02
CA PRO A 245 19.41 16.47 18.73
C PRO A 245 20.47 15.35 18.83
N ASN A 246 21.02 15.08 20.03
CA ASN A 246 22.14 14.15 20.19
C ASN A 246 21.66 12.71 20.36
N PRO A 247 22.45 11.71 19.93
CA PRO A 247 22.15 10.31 20.19
C PRO A 247 22.04 10.00 21.69
N PHE A 248 21.15 9.09 22.05
CA PHE A 248 20.93 8.60 23.41
C PHE A 248 20.89 7.07 23.44
N PRO A 249 21.24 6.45 24.58
CA PRO A 249 21.42 4.99 24.65
C PRO A 249 20.10 4.24 24.48
N ILE A 250 20.18 3.13 23.76
CA ILE A 250 19.15 2.09 23.62
C ILE A 250 19.76 0.72 23.95
N SER A 251 18.92 -0.25 24.28
CA SER A 251 19.36 -1.63 24.51
C SER A 251 19.07 -2.47 23.27
N ILE A 252 20.12 -2.95 22.62
CA ILE A 252 20.02 -3.86 21.47
C ILE A 252 20.31 -5.26 21.97
N THR A 253 19.26 -6.08 22.03
CA THR A 253 19.37 -7.48 22.40
C THR A 253 19.47 -8.35 21.15
N GLN A 254 19.57 -9.66 21.34
CA GLN A 254 19.53 -10.58 20.21
C GLN A 254 18.22 -10.46 19.41
N HIS A 255 17.10 -10.05 20.03
CA HIS A 255 15.73 -10.15 19.50
C HIS A 255 15.01 -8.81 19.35
N ARG A 256 15.48 -7.76 20.02
CA ARG A 256 14.73 -6.51 20.20
C ARG A 256 15.66 -5.31 20.25
N VAL A 257 15.18 -4.21 19.68
CA VAL A 257 15.68 -2.86 19.94
C VAL A 257 14.76 -2.24 20.99
N LEU A 258 15.30 -1.95 22.18
CA LEU A 258 14.53 -1.47 23.33
C LEU A 258 14.94 -0.05 23.71
N VAL A 259 13.96 0.79 24.01
CA VAL A 259 14.16 2.16 24.45
C VAL A 259 13.40 2.43 25.74
N LYS A 260 14.01 3.21 26.63
CA LYS A 260 13.31 3.77 27.79
C LYS A 260 12.64 5.07 27.37
N ALA A 261 11.35 5.20 27.67
CA ALA A 261 10.60 6.43 27.46
C ALA A 261 9.64 6.65 28.64
N SER A 262 9.15 7.88 28.77
CA SER A 262 8.11 8.25 29.72
C SER A 262 6.82 8.53 28.96
N VAL A 263 5.70 7.94 29.38
CA VAL A 263 4.39 8.15 28.76
C VAL A 263 3.48 8.77 29.79
N ASN A 264 3.00 9.99 29.53
CA ASN A 264 2.29 10.82 30.52
C ASN A 264 3.04 10.90 31.87
N GLY A 265 4.37 10.95 31.86
CA GLY A 265 5.20 10.97 33.07
C GLY A 265 5.50 9.60 33.70
N VAL A 266 4.95 8.51 33.17
CA VAL A 266 5.20 7.15 33.67
C VAL A 266 6.30 6.48 32.86
N PRO A 267 7.43 6.07 33.48
CA PRO A 267 8.53 5.43 32.77
C PRO A 267 8.16 4.00 32.36
N GLY A 268 8.59 3.61 31.16
CA GLY A 268 8.43 2.26 30.61
C GLY A 268 9.57 1.88 29.67
N THR A 269 9.60 0.61 29.29
CA THR A 269 10.50 0.08 28.26
C THR A 269 9.70 -0.36 27.05
N PHE A 270 10.06 0.12 25.87
CA PHE A 270 9.31 -0.10 24.63
C PHE A 270 10.20 -0.66 23.53
N ILE A 271 9.59 -1.47 22.65
CA ILE A 271 10.23 -1.96 21.43
C ILE A 271 10.19 -0.85 20.37
N ILE A 272 11.29 -0.61 19.68
CA ILE A 272 11.31 0.20 18.45
C ILE A 272 10.95 -0.72 17.29
N ASP A 273 9.82 -0.47 16.66
CA ASP A 273 9.19 -1.43 15.74
C ASP A 273 8.79 -0.77 14.42
N SER A 274 9.69 -0.77 13.42
CA SER A 274 9.35 -0.27 12.09
C SER A 274 8.29 -1.13 11.38
N GLY A 275 8.01 -2.35 11.87
CA GLY A 275 6.96 -3.25 11.41
C GLY A 275 5.55 -2.89 11.87
N ALA A 276 5.40 -1.86 12.71
CA ALA A 276 4.11 -1.44 13.25
C ALA A 276 3.67 -0.09 12.66
N ASP A 277 2.42 -0.01 12.20
CA ASP A 277 1.78 1.19 11.66
C ASP A 277 1.34 2.20 12.75
N GLY A 278 1.57 1.86 14.03
CA GLY A 278 1.10 2.64 15.17
C GLY A 278 1.89 2.36 16.45
N ILE A 279 1.41 2.95 17.54
CA ILE A 279 1.95 2.73 18.90
C ILE A 279 0.99 1.81 19.66
N VAL A 280 1.52 0.76 20.28
CA VAL A 280 0.73 -0.21 21.04
C VAL A 280 1.29 -0.36 22.44
N PHE A 281 0.46 -0.11 23.45
CA PHE A 281 0.80 -0.32 24.85
C PHE A 281 0.21 -1.62 25.38
N SER A 282 0.90 -2.26 26.33
CA SER A 282 0.26 -3.30 27.14
C SER A 282 -0.88 -2.67 27.95
N ARG A 283 -2.01 -3.37 28.12
CA ARG A 283 -3.13 -2.91 28.98
C ARG A 283 -2.67 -2.56 30.39
N LYS A 284 -1.70 -3.30 30.93
CA LYS A 284 -1.10 -3.04 32.25
C LYS A 284 -0.43 -1.67 32.28
N PHE A 285 0.42 -1.38 31.29
CA PHE A 285 1.10 -0.10 31.21
C PHE A 285 0.13 1.05 30.90
N ALA A 286 -0.80 0.86 29.97
CA ALA A 286 -1.82 1.85 29.63
C ALA A 286 -2.64 2.29 30.86
N LYS A 287 -3.00 1.34 31.73
CA LYS A 287 -3.66 1.63 33.01
C LYS A 287 -2.75 2.40 33.97
N ALA A 288 -1.47 2.03 34.07
CA ALA A 288 -0.51 2.71 34.93
C ALA A 288 -0.23 4.16 34.48
N ALA A 289 -0.15 4.39 33.17
CA ALA A 289 0.04 5.71 32.56
C ALA A 289 -1.25 6.54 32.44
N HIS A 290 -2.38 6.04 32.99
CA HIS A 290 -3.69 6.68 32.95
C HIS A 290 -4.10 7.12 31.54
N LEU A 291 -3.86 6.27 30.54
CA LEU A 291 -4.23 6.56 29.17
C LEU A 291 -5.75 6.59 29.02
N THR A 292 -6.27 7.55 28.25
CA THR A 292 -7.71 7.74 28.08
C THR A 292 -8.23 6.78 27.02
N ASP A 293 -9.11 5.85 27.38
CA ASP A 293 -9.81 4.98 26.41
C ASP A 293 -10.80 5.84 25.59
N VAL A 294 -10.68 5.76 24.27
CA VAL A 294 -11.52 6.51 23.32
C VAL A 294 -12.31 5.60 22.38
N GLY A 295 -12.28 4.28 22.62
CA GLY A 295 -13.04 3.30 21.85
C GLY A 295 -12.28 2.00 21.62
N HIS A 296 -12.78 1.18 20.70
CA HIS A 296 -12.16 -0.10 20.37
C HIS A 296 -12.02 -0.29 18.86
N ALA A 297 -10.89 -0.85 18.44
CA ALA A 297 -10.62 -1.23 17.07
C ALA A 297 -10.29 -2.72 16.97
N THR A 298 -10.36 -3.25 15.75
CA THR A 298 -9.64 -4.47 15.38
C THR A 298 -8.35 -3.99 14.76
N ALA A 299 -7.23 -4.40 15.31
CA ALA A 299 -5.94 -4.26 14.67
C ALA A 299 -5.65 -5.54 13.89
N GLU A 300 -5.10 -5.35 12.70
CA GLU A 300 -4.64 -6.42 11.82
C GLU A 300 -3.12 -6.43 11.88
N GLY A 301 -2.54 -7.60 12.11
CA GLY A 301 -1.12 -7.80 11.94
C GLY A 301 -0.85 -9.11 11.25
N VAL A 302 0.44 -9.41 11.13
CA VAL A 302 0.89 -10.62 10.44
C VAL A 302 0.40 -11.89 11.13
N ALA A 303 0.00 -11.86 12.40
CA ALA A 303 -0.57 -13.02 13.08
C ALA A 303 -2.11 -13.08 13.07
N GLY A 304 -2.78 -12.15 12.39
CA GLY A 304 -4.25 -12.10 12.26
C GLY A 304 -4.84 -10.83 12.87
N ALA A 305 -6.11 -10.92 13.28
CA ALA A 305 -6.87 -9.79 13.81
C ALA A 305 -7.05 -9.89 15.34
N SER A 306 -6.76 -8.82 16.08
CA SER A 306 -7.04 -8.73 17.52
C SER A 306 -7.83 -7.48 17.89
N GLN A 307 -8.65 -7.58 18.93
CA GLN A 307 -9.37 -6.44 19.46
C GLN A 307 -8.47 -5.62 20.41
N GLU A 308 -8.38 -4.33 20.12
CA GLU A 308 -7.57 -3.36 20.85
C GLU A 308 -8.44 -2.23 21.39
N SER A 309 -8.04 -1.68 22.53
CA SER A 309 -8.56 -0.40 23.03
C SER A 309 -7.79 0.73 22.38
N LEU A 310 -8.51 1.68 21.79
CA LEU A 310 -7.93 2.92 21.33
C LEU A 310 -7.72 3.85 22.50
N VAL A 311 -6.54 4.45 22.57
CA VAL A 311 -6.17 5.31 23.69
C VAL A 311 -5.56 6.62 23.21
N ARG A 312 -5.82 7.70 23.97
CA ARG A 312 -5.15 9.00 23.79
C ARG A 312 -4.00 9.13 24.79
N VAL A 313 -2.85 9.55 24.28
CA VAL A 313 -1.64 9.86 25.03
C VAL A 313 -1.36 11.36 24.95
N LYS A 314 -1.05 11.97 26.09
CA LYS A 314 -0.75 13.41 26.14
C LYS A 314 0.67 13.66 25.67
N SER A 315 1.63 12.91 26.19
CA SER A 315 3.04 13.00 25.80
C SER A 315 3.76 11.66 25.89
N ILE A 316 4.73 11.49 25.01
CA ILE A 316 5.77 10.46 25.05
C ILE A 316 7.12 11.16 25.04
N ASP A 317 7.84 11.09 26.15
CA ASP A 317 9.18 11.67 26.30
C ASP A 317 10.23 10.58 26.07
N ILE A 318 11.07 10.77 25.06
CA ILE A 318 12.06 9.80 24.59
C ILE A 318 13.37 10.50 24.25
N GLY A 319 14.44 10.16 24.98
CA GLY A 319 15.77 10.69 24.71
C GLY A 319 15.91 12.22 24.82
N GLY A 320 15.04 12.88 25.59
CA GLY A 320 14.99 14.34 25.70
C GLY A 320 14.18 15.04 24.61
N ASN A 321 13.44 14.29 23.80
CA ASN A 321 12.45 14.81 22.84
C ASN A 321 11.04 14.41 23.27
N THR A 322 10.03 15.16 22.88
CA THR A 322 8.64 14.92 23.29
C THR A 322 7.73 14.82 22.09
N LEU A 323 6.96 13.74 21.98
CA LEU A 323 5.86 13.58 21.04
C LEU A 323 4.53 13.78 21.77
N SER A 324 3.72 14.76 21.34
CA SER A 324 2.49 15.18 22.02
C SER A 324 1.23 14.77 21.25
N ASN A 325 0.10 14.65 21.97
CA ASN A 325 -1.25 14.43 21.40
C ASN A 325 -1.39 13.19 20.52
N VAL A 326 -0.86 12.05 20.98
CA VAL A 326 -0.78 10.82 20.20
C VAL A 326 -2.03 9.98 20.37
N ASN A 327 -2.56 9.50 19.25
CA ASN A 327 -3.48 8.37 19.18
C ASN A 327 -2.68 7.07 19.13
N ALA A 328 -2.99 6.15 20.04
CA ALA A 328 -2.35 4.86 20.16
C ALA A 328 -3.40 3.76 20.39
N SER A 329 -2.91 2.53 20.51
CA SER A 329 -3.69 1.36 20.89
C SER A 329 -3.18 0.78 22.21
N SER A 330 -4.01 -0.03 22.85
CA SER A 330 -3.60 -0.90 23.93
C SER A 330 -4.23 -2.28 23.82
N MET A 331 -3.44 -3.31 24.15
CA MET A 331 -3.84 -4.71 24.01
C MET A 331 -3.31 -5.58 25.15
N ASN A 332 -3.78 -6.83 25.23
CA ASN A 332 -3.24 -7.78 26.19
C ASN A 332 -1.77 -8.08 25.85
N GLY A 333 -0.83 -7.58 26.66
CA GLY A 333 0.60 -7.62 26.36
C GLY A 333 1.29 -8.97 26.57
N ASN A 334 0.56 -10.08 26.57
CA ASN A 334 1.14 -11.41 26.78
C ASN A 334 2.13 -11.70 25.64
N GLY A 335 3.42 -11.81 25.95
CA GLY A 335 4.47 -12.19 25.01
C GLY A 335 5.30 -11.05 24.39
N LEU A 336 4.99 -9.77 24.66
CA LEU A 336 5.79 -8.65 24.14
C LEU A 336 7.17 -8.56 24.79
N GLY A 337 7.29 -8.91 26.07
CA GLY A 337 8.52 -8.74 26.85
C GLY A 337 8.89 -7.27 27.13
N ALA A 338 7.96 -6.34 26.89
CA ALA A 338 8.10 -4.90 27.05
C ALA A 338 6.74 -4.28 27.47
N ASP A 339 6.75 -3.01 27.88
CA ASP A 339 5.54 -2.27 28.26
C ASP A 339 4.68 -1.88 27.04
N GLY A 340 5.25 -1.97 25.83
CA GLY A 340 4.62 -1.73 24.54
C GLY A 340 5.64 -1.71 23.40
N LEU A 341 5.18 -1.27 22.23
CA LEU A 341 5.99 -0.99 21.05
C LEU A 341 5.66 0.41 20.51
N ILE A 342 6.65 1.04 19.89
CA ILE A 342 6.53 2.34 19.24
C ILE A 342 6.89 2.15 17.76
N GLY A 343 5.88 2.28 16.90
CA GLY A 343 6.02 2.11 15.46
C GLY A 343 6.01 3.41 14.68
N PHE A 344 5.32 3.42 13.53
CA PHE A 344 5.29 4.47 12.52
C PHE A 344 5.30 5.91 13.07
N PRO A 345 4.50 6.30 14.08
CA PRO A 345 4.49 7.67 14.59
C PRO A 345 5.85 8.19 15.11
N LEU A 346 6.76 7.29 15.51
CA LEU A 346 8.13 7.65 15.87
C LEU A 346 8.92 8.21 14.68
N PHE A 347 8.70 7.59 13.52
CA PHE A 347 9.49 7.81 12.31
C PHE A 347 8.84 8.85 11.38
N ALA A 348 7.51 8.98 11.43
CA ALA A 348 6.72 9.65 10.40
C ALA A 348 6.97 11.17 10.27
N ASP A 349 7.49 11.81 11.31
CA ASP A 349 7.80 13.25 11.33
C ASP A 349 9.19 13.54 11.91
N ALA A 350 10.07 12.54 11.97
CA ALA A 350 11.43 12.63 12.51
C ALA A 350 12.45 11.95 11.59
N VAL A 351 13.65 12.53 11.46
CA VAL A 351 14.81 11.76 10.98
C VAL A 351 15.32 10.93 12.16
N THR A 352 15.11 9.61 12.07
CA THR A 352 15.46 8.67 13.12
C THR A 352 16.69 7.88 12.75
N THR A 353 17.74 7.86 13.57
CA THR A 353 18.92 7.01 13.34
C THR A 353 19.03 5.94 14.43
N ILE A 354 19.01 4.67 14.03
CA ILE A 354 19.39 3.55 14.89
C ILE A 354 20.85 3.21 14.58
N ASP A 355 21.75 3.40 15.55
CA ASP A 355 23.13 2.93 15.48
C ASP A 355 23.27 1.58 16.19
N PHE A 356 23.33 0.52 15.39
CA PHE A 356 23.44 -0.85 15.87
C PHE A 356 24.82 -1.16 16.46
N THR A 357 25.84 -0.36 16.14
CA THR A 357 27.20 -0.57 16.63
C THR A 357 27.40 0.08 17.99
N ASN A 358 26.89 1.30 18.16
CA ASN A 358 27.04 2.05 19.40
C ASN A 358 25.86 1.86 20.37
N GLY A 359 24.77 1.22 19.93
CA GLY A 359 23.58 1.04 20.77
C GLY A 359 22.91 2.37 21.09
N THR A 360 22.72 3.23 20.08
CA THR A 360 22.11 4.56 20.27
C THR A 360 20.96 4.80 19.30
N LEU A 361 19.97 5.57 19.76
CA LEU A 361 18.93 6.17 18.93
C LEU A 361 19.17 7.69 18.86
N GLN A 362 18.87 8.28 17.71
CA GLN A 362 18.87 9.74 17.53
C GLN A 362 17.58 10.14 16.82
N LEU A 363 16.93 11.20 17.30
CA LEU A 363 15.72 11.78 16.72
C LEU A 363 16.03 13.23 16.35
N GLN A 364 15.79 13.62 15.11
CA GLN A 364 16.10 14.97 14.63
C GLN A 364 14.93 15.55 13.84
N ASP A 365 14.80 16.88 13.90
CA ASP A 365 13.85 17.65 13.12
C ASP A 365 14.14 17.48 11.62
N PRO A 366 13.19 16.95 10.82
CA PRO A 366 13.38 16.77 9.38
C PRO A 366 13.54 18.09 8.62
N ASN A 367 13.07 19.22 9.16
CA ASN A 367 13.24 20.53 8.54
C ASN A 367 14.65 21.10 8.74
N GLN A 368 15.39 20.60 9.73
CA GLN A 368 16.74 21.05 10.05
C GLN A 368 17.82 20.03 9.65
N THR A 369 17.39 18.84 9.20
CA THR A 369 18.29 17.73 8.89
C THR A 369 18.22 17.40 7.41
N HIS A 370 19.37 17.15 6.78
CA HIS A 370 19.44 16.76 5.37
C HIS A 370 20.18 15.43 5.19
N PRO A 371 19.53 14.29 5.48
CA PRO A 371 20.15 12.97 5.43
C PRO A 371 20.60 12.56 4.02
N SER A 372 20.05 13.20 2.98
CA SER A 372 20.35 12.91 1.57
C SER A 372 21.84 12.97 1.19
N LYS A 373 22.66 13.69 1.98
CA LYS A 373 24.11 13.80 1.76
C LYS A 373 24.93 12.75 2.51
N LEU A 374 24.31 11.92 3.36
CA LEU A 374 25.00 10.90 4.14
C LEU A 374 25.47 9.75 3.24
N ALA A 375 26.67 9.26 3.49
CA ALA A 375 27.18 8.06 2.84
C ALA A 375 26.37 6.82 3.29
N GLY A 376 26.06 5.94 2.35
CA GLY A 376 25.27 4.74 2.57
C GLY A 376 24.46 4.37 1.33
N ILE A 377 23.66 3.32 1.43
CA ILE A 377 22.73 2.93 0.38
C ILE A 377 21.41 3.63 0.66
N HIS A 378 20.97 4.44 -0.30
CA HIS A 378 19.70 5.17 -0.21
C HIS A 378 18.61 4.33 -0.87
N ALA A 379 17.61 3.98 -0.09
CA ALA A 379 16.42 3.26 -0.53
C ALA A 379 15.24 4.23 -0.57
N ILE A 380 14.53 4.27 -1.68
CA ILE A 380 13.15 4.78 -1.68
C ILE A 380 12.27 3.66 -1.15
N ILE A 381 11.44 3.99 -0.16
CA ILE A 381 10.58 3.05 0.53
C ILE A 381 9.11 3.36 0.25
N ASP A 382 8.29 2.33 0.06
CA ASP A 382 6.84 2.49 0.07
C ASP A 382 6.34 2.44 1.52
N LEU A 383 5.61 3.48 1.92
CA LEU A 383 5.01 3.66 3.25
C LEU A 383 3.49 3.62 3.19
N SER A 384 2.90 3.22 2.06
CA SER A 384 1.45 3.17 1.86
C SER A 384 0.72 2.31 2.92
N SER A 385 1.39 1.33 3.53
CA SER A 385 0.84 0.53 4.64
C SER A 385 1.28 0.97 6.04
N GLY A 386 2.00 2.08 6.18
CA GLY A 386 2.64 2.49 7.45
C GLY A 386 3.86 1.66 7.85
N ILE A 387 4.27 0.70 7.02
CA ILE A 387 5.43 -0.18 7.24
C ILE A 387 6.37 -0.01 6.04
N PRO A 388 7.68 0.21 6.22
CA PRO A 388 8.61 0.46 5.14
C PRO A 388 8.77 -0.79 4.28
N GLN A 389 8.48 -0.65 2.99
CA GLN A 389 8.66 -1.70 2.00
C GLN A 389 9.71 -1.31 0.95
N VAL A 390 10.55 -2.27 0.57
CA VAL A 390 11.54 -2.12 -0.51
C VAL A 390 11.49 -3.31 -1.46
N PRO A 391 11.74 -3.10 -2.76
CA PRO A 391 11.91 -4.20 -3.68
C PRO A 391 13.21 -4.95 -3.35
N MET A 392 13.10 -6.27 -3.21
CA MET A 392 14.22 -7.21 -3.04
C MET A 392 14.09 -8.37 -4.01
N LYS A 393 15.11 -9.22 -4.02
CA LYS A 393 15.19 -10.36 -4.93
C LYS A 393 15.63 -11.63 -4.21
N ILE A 394 14.81 -12.67 -4.25
CA ILE A 394 15.12 -13.99 -3.72
C ILE A 394 15.82 -14.82 -4.81
N ASP A 395 16.91 -15.50 -4.41
CA ASP A 395 17.71 -16.40 -5.24
C ASP A 395 18.09 -15.83 -6.61
N GLY A 396 18.36 -14.51 -6.65
CA GLY A 396 18.75 -13.78 -7.86
C GLY A 396 17.67 -13.65 -8.94
N ARG A 397 16.47 -14.20 -8.74
CA ARG A 397 15.45 -14.30 -9.80
C ARG A 397 14.06 -13.81 -9.42
N ILE A 398 13.59 -14.03 -8.19
CA ILE A 398 12.20 -13.75 -7.79
C ILE A 398 12.11 -12.34 -7.20
N PRO A 399 11.43 -11.38 -7.84
CA PRO A 399 11.18 -10.08 -7.24
C PRO A 399 10.16 -10.21 -6.10
N VAL A 400 10.42 -9.52 -4.98
CA VAL A 400 9.48 -9.46 -3.85
C VAL A 400 9.47 -8.07 -3.23
N ASP A 401 8.29 -7.58 -2.88
CA ASP A 401 8.13 -6.38 -2.05
C ASP A 401 8.32 -6.77 -0.58
N THR A 402 9.33 -6.18 0.06
CA THR A 402 9.83 -6.67 1.35
C THR A 402 9.64 -5.66 2.46
N PHE A 403 8.86 -6.05 3.48
CA PHE A 403 8.73 -5.29 4.72
C PHE A 403 10.04 -5.31 5.53
N LEU A 404 10.45 -4.16 6.03
CA LEU A 404 11.62 -4.02 6.90
C LEU A 404 11.18 -3.80 8.36
N ASP A 405 11.42 -4.79 9.21
CA ASP A 405 10.81 -4.86 10.53
C ASP A 405 11.88 -4.97 11.66
N THR A 406 12.08 -3.90 12.42
CA THR A 406 12.97 -3.92 13.60
C THR A 406 12.36 -4.60 14.83
N GLY A 407 11.04 -4.79 14.86
CA GLY A 407 10.30 -5.49 15.91
C GLY A 407 10.27 -7.00 15.74
N ASP A 408 10.40 -7.49 14.51
CA ASP A 408 10.56 -8.92 14.22
C ASP A 408 11.99 -9.41 14.55
N PRO A 409 12.18 -10.42 15.41
CA PRO A 409 13.49 -10.73 15.93
C PRO A 409 14.42 -11.44 14.93
N TYR A 410 13.91 -12.21 13.95
CA TYR A 410 14.75 -13.12 13.13
C TYR A 410 14.22 -13.56 11.78
N LEU A 411 13.02 -13.19 11.39
CA LEU A 411 12.34 -13.90 10.33
C LEU A 411 12.62 -13.21 9.00
N VAL A 412 13.29 -13.94 8.11
CA VAL A 412 12.90 -13.82 6.71
C VAL A 412 11.62 -14.65 6.57
N LEU A 413 10.48 -13.97 6.45
CA LEU A 413 9.21 -14.63 6.16
C LEU A 413 8.87 -14.51 4.69
N ILE A 414 8.44 -15.62 4.11
CA ILE A 414 7.91 -15.66 2.75
C ILE A 414 6.56 -16.38 2.72
N PRO A 415 5.65 -16.02 1.80
CA PRO A 415 4.39 -16.72 1.64
C PRO A 415 4.62 -18.17 1.25
N LYS A 416 3.89 -19.07 1.89
CA LYS A 416 3.84 -20.48 1.48
C LYS A 416 3.42 -20.64 0.02
N SER A 417 2.54 -19.76 -0.48
CA SER A 417 2.16 -19.73 -1.90
C SER A 417 3.35 -19.46 -2.82
N LEU A 418 4.23 -18.54 -2.43
CA LEU A 418 5.41 -18.18 -3.21
C LEU A 418 6.38 -19.37 -3.33
N VAL A 419 6.58 -20.09 -2.22
CA VAL A 419 7.42 -21.30 -2.21
C VAL A 419 6.95 -22.32 -3.25
N PHE A 420 5.66 -22.59 -3.29
CA PHE A 420 5.09 -23.55 -4.25
C PHE A 420 5.07 -23.03 -5.68
N GLN A 421 4.66 -21.77 -5.90
CA GLN A 421 4.55 -21.16 -7.23
C GLN A 421 5.89 -21.08 -7.94
N GLU A 422 6.94 -20.73 -7.19
CA GLU A 422 8.27 -20.51 -7.73
C GLU A 422 9.18 -21.74 -7.60
N HIS A 423 8.68 -22.86 -7.08
CA HIS A 423 9.47 -24.06 -6.79
C HIS A 423 10.75 -23.73 -5.99
N LEU A 424 10.62 -22.88 -4.97
CA LEU A 424 11.73 -22.49 -4.13
C LEU A 424 12.25 -23.70 -3.34
N THR A 425 13.55 -23.92 -3.41
CA THR A 425 14.21 -24.94 -2.60
C THR A 425 14.68 -24.29 -1.31
N MET A 426 14.02 -24.63 -0.20
CA MET A 426 14.54 -24.30 1.12
C MET A 426 15.27 -25.51 1.68
N LEU A 427 16.52 -25.31 2.11
CA LEU A 427 17.25 -26.32 2.88
C LEU A 427 16.59 -26.49 4.24
N VAL A 428 15.66 -27.44 4.35
CA VAL A 428 14.84 -27.65 5.55
C VAL A 428 15.72 -27.85 6.77
N ASP A 429 15.44 -27.07 7.81
CA ASP A 429 16.13 -27.13 9.09
C ASP A 429 15.09 -27.33 10.20
N ASN A 430 14.94 -28.58 10.64
CA ASN A 430 14.00 -28.95 11.70
C ASN A 430 14.39 -28.37 13.06
N THR A 431 15.65 -27.96 13.26
CA THR A 431 16.08 -27.29 14.49
C THR A 431 15.57 -25.85 14.53
N LEU A 432 15.53 -25.17 13.37
CA LEU A 432 14.89 -23.85 13.25
C LEU A 432 13.38 -23.94 13.53
N GLY A 433 12.68 -24.89 12.90
CA GLY A 433 11.24 -25.08 13.13
C GLY A 433 10.90 -25.38 14.60
N GLY A 434 11.69 -26.23 15.25
CA GLY A 434 11.58 -26.54 16.68
C GLY A 434 11.87 -25.32 17.57
N TYR A 435 12.93 -24.57 17.29
CA TYR A 435 13.31 -23.34 18.02
C TYR A 435 12.24 -22.25 17.92
N PHE A 436 11.71 -21.97 16.72
CA PHE A 436 10.64 -20.98 16.54
C PHE A 436 9.34 -21.39 17.24
N SER A 437 9.01 -22.68 17.25
CA SER A 437 7.79 -23.17 17.92
C SER A 437 7.88 -23.13 19.46
N SER A 438 9.10 -23.13 20.02
CA SER A 438 9.32 -23.31 21.47
C SER A 438 9.96 -22.11 22.20
N HIS A 439 10.73 -21.26 21.52
CA HIS A 439 11.55 -20.21 22.15
C HIS A 439 11.29 -18.80 21.64
N VAL A 440 10.78 -18.67 20.42
CA VAL A 440 10.29 -17.38 19.93
C VAL A 440 8.79 -17.42 20.15
N ALA A 441 8.26 -16.59 21.05
CA ALA A 441 6.85 -16.24 20.96
C ALA A 441 6.72 -15.45 19.65
N VAL A 442 6.58 -16.16 18.52
CA VAL A 442 6.33 -15.55 17.22
C VAL A 442 4.90 -15.08 17.29
N GLY A 443 4.72 -13.93 17.94
CA GLY A 443 3.46 -13.26 18.16
C GLY A 443 3.47 -11.98 17.34
N GLY A 444 2.44 -11.80 16.53
CA GLY A 444 2.11 -10.51 15.93
C GLY A 444 0.83 -9.99 16.55
N VAL A 445 0.40 -8.79 16.14
CA VAL A 445 -0.98 -8.36 16.36
C VAL A 445 -1.90 -9.45 15.78
N GLY A 446 -2.88 -9.89 16.57
CA GLY A 446 -3.79 -10.99 16.21
C GLY A 446 -3.49 -12.38 16.76
N GLY A 447 -2.28 -12.66 17.28
CA GLY A 447 -1.97 -13.98 17.85
C GLY A 447 -0.57 -14.46 17.49
N ARG A 448 -0.42 -15.78 17.25
CA ARG A 448 0.86 -16.36 16.81
C ARG A 448 0.91 -16.45 15.28
N TYR A 449 2.09 -16.22 14.72
CA TYR A 449 2.31 -16.48 13.29
C TYR A 449 2.01 -17.93 12.96
N GLN A 450 1.39 -18.17 11.80
CA GLN A 450 1.25 -19.50 11.24
C GLN A 450 2.52 -19.83 10.46
N ILE A 451 3.59 -20.16 11.19
CA ILE A 451 4.86 -20.58 10.60
C ILE A 451 4.72 -22.01 10.06
N GLY A 452 5.08 -22.21 8.79
CA GLY A 452 5.19 -23.51 8.15
C GLY A 452 6.62 -24.06 8.22
N HIS A 453 7.09 -24.65 7.11
CA HIS A 453 8.45 -25.13 7.02
C HIS A 453 9.48 -23.99 7.12
N CYS A 454 10.53 -24.23 7.90
CA CYS A 454 11.70 -23.37 8.00
C CYS A 454 12.92 -24.04 7.39
N GLY A 455 13.81 -23.22 6.84
CA GLY A 455 15.05 -23.65 6.24
C GLY A 455 15.93 -22.46 5.91
N ARG A 456 16.66 -22.56 4.81
CA ARG A 456 17.47 -21.46 4.27
C ARG A 456 17.22 -21.31 2.78
N LEU A 457 17.09 -20.07 2.33
CA LEU A 457 17.15 -19.70 0.90
C LEU A 457 18.61 -19.66 0.45
N ASP A 458 18.88 -19.66 -0.86
CA ASP A 458 20.25 -19.45 -1.35
C ASP A 458 20.67 -18.00 -1.08
N SER A 459 19.81 -17.04 -1.45
CA SER A 459 20.07 -15.63 -1.15
C SER A 459 18.82 -14.76 -1.12
N ILE A 460 18.93 -13.63 -0.42
CA ILE A 460 18.03 -12.49 -0.59
C ILE A 460 18.87 -11.23 -0.82
N ALA A 461 18.54 -10.46 -1.84
CA ALA A 461 19.32 -9.30 -2.27
C ALA A 461 18.52 -8.01 -2.15
N PHE A 462 19.15 -6.99 -1.56
CA PHE A 462 18.67 -5.61 -1.53
C PHE A 462 19.64 -4.73 -2.32
N GLY A 463 19.23 -4.35 -3.53
CA GLY A 463 20.12 -3.67 -4.48
C GLY A 463 21.38 -4.50 -4.75
N GLN A 464 22.55 -3.94 -4.42
CA GLN A 464 23.84 -4.61 -4.59
C GLN A 464 24.25 -5.48 -3.39
N ILE A 465 23.52 -5.40 -2.27
CA ILE A 465 23.82 -6.22 -1.10
C ILE A 465 23.13 -7.56 -1.25
N VAL A 466 23.91 -8.64 -1.19
CA VAL A 466 23.40 -10.01 -1.25
C VAL A 466 23.64 -10.68 0.09
N TYR A 467 22.56 -11.09 0.75
CA TYR A 467 22.62 -11.92 1.94
C TYR A 467 22.51 -13.38 1.54
N GLN A 468 23.59 -14.12 1.78
CA GLN A 468 23.70 -15.54 1.46
C GLN A 468 23.13 -16.39 2.59
N ASN A 469 22.44 -17.46 2.21
CA ASN A 469 21.91 -18.46 3.13
C ASN A 469 21.07 -17.85 4.28
N PRO A 470 20.13 -16.91 4.07
CA PRO A 470 19.34 -16.37 5.17
C PRO A 470 18.46 -17.46 5.80
N LYS A 471 18.24 -17.38 7.12
CA LYS A 471 17.26 -18.23 7.80
C LYS A 471 15.86 -17.77 7.38
N THR A 472 15.06 -18.70 6.87
CA THR A 472 13.77 -18.37 6.27
C THR A 472 12.70 -19.34 6.76
N CYS A 473 11.51 -18.82 7.00
CA CYS A 473 10.33 -19.63 7.27
C CYS A 473 9.20 -19.23 6.32
N GLU A 474 8.46 -20.21 5.84
CA GLU A 474 7.22 -19.94 5.12
C GLU A 474 6.10 -19.57 6.09
N THR A 475 5.14 -18.78 5.62
CA THR A 475 3.95 -18.42 6.39
C THR A 475 2.70 -18.34 5.51
N THR A 476 1.54 -18.59 6.10
CA THR A 476 0.22 -18.33 5.50
C THR A 476 -0.35 -16.97 5.91
N SER A 477 0.38 -16.23 6.76
CA SER A 477 0.00 -14.92 7.29
C SER A 477 -0.16 -13.81 6.24
N PHE A 478 0.54 -13.92 5.12
CA PHE A 478 0.43 -13.02 3.99
C PHE A 478 0.70 -13.79 2.69
N ILE A 479 0.31 -13.19 1.57
CA ILE A 479 0.30 -13.83 0.25
C ILE A 479 0.98 -12.95 -0.81
N GLY A 480 1.18 -13.53 -1.99
CA GLY A 480 1.74 -12.84 -3.16
C GLY A 480 3.26 -12.81 -3.18
N TYR A 481 3.83 -11.92 -3.98
CA TYR A 481 5.27 -11.68 -4.09
C TYR A 481 5.74 -10.71 -3.01
N ARG A 482 5.55 -11.11 -1.75
CA ARG A 482 5.94 -10.32 -0.59
C ARG A 482 6.95 -11.07 0.25
N ALA A 483 7.74 -10.34 1.02
CA ALA A 483 8.59 -10.90 2.07
C ALA A 483 8.61 -9.97 3.29
N LEU A 484 9.11 -10.47 4.41
CA LEU A 484 9.46 -9.64 5.57
C LEU A 484 10.88 -10.00 5.96
N VAL A 485 11.72 -9.01 6.27
CA VAL A 485 13.04 -9.22 6.87
C VAL A 485 13.11 -8.51 8.22
N GLY A 486 13.39 -9.30 9.25
CA GLY A 486 13.47 -8.84 10.63
C GLY A 486 14.81 -8.23 11.04
N LEU A 487 14.94 -7.98 12.34
CA LEU A 487 16.09 -7.39 13.01
C LEU A 487 17.41 -8.12 12.74
N ASP A 488 17.38 -9.45 12.53
CA ASP A 488 18.59 -10.22 12.21
C ASP A 488 19.29 -9.69 10.96
N PHE A 489 18.51 -9.41 9.91
CA PHE A 489 19.00 -8.78 8.69
C PHE A 489 19.42 -7.34 8.95
N LEU A 490 18.55 -6.55 9.60
CA LEU A 490 18.74 -5.09 9.72
C LEU A 490 19.96 -4.72 10.59
N ARG A 491 20.28 -5.50 11.63
CA ARG A 491 21.42 -5.21 12.53
C ARG A 491 22.79 -5.50 11.92
N HIS A 492 22.87 -6.05 10.71
CA HIS A 492 24.13 -6.21 9.98
C HIS A 492 24.67 -4.88 9.46
N PHE A 493 23.81 -3.87 9.32
CA PHE A 493 24.24 -2.49 9.06
C PHE A 493 24.85 -1.86 10.31
N LYS A 494 25.78 -0.93 10.12
CA LYS A 494 26.30 -0.10 11.21
C LYS A 494 25.19 0.79 11.76
N ARG A 495 24.49 1.48 10.86
CA ARG A 495 23.38 2.38 11.16
C ARG A 495 22.30 2.27 10.09
N ILE A 496 21.06 2.48 10.50
CA ILE A 496 19.95 2.73 9.59
C ILE A 496 19.34 4.08 9.95
N ILE A 497 19.19 4.94 8.95
CA ILE A 497 18.52 6.24 9.07
C ILE A 497 17.16 6.12 8.39
N PHE A 498 16.10 6.42 9.13
CA PHE A 498 14.72 6.45 8.69
C PHE A 498 14.35 7.91 8.42
N ASP A 499 14.11 8.22 7.15
CA ASP A 499 13.72 9.55 6.62
C ASP A 499 12.33 9.39 5.96
N TYR A 500 11.34 8.98 6.76
CA TYR A 500 9.97 8.74 6.30
C TYR A 500 9.29 9.98 5.70
N PRO A 501 9.53 11.22 6.20
CA PRO A 501 9.02 12.42 5.54
C PRO A 501 9.41 12.54 4.07
N GLN A 502 10.50 11.88 3.66
CA GLN A 502 10.98 11.84 2.27
C GLN A 502 10.87 10.44 1.65
N SER A 503 10.12 9.52 2.27
CA SER A 503 9.98 8.11 1.83
C SER A 503 11.33 7.45 1.55
N ARG A 504 12.28 7.64 2.47
CA ARG A 504 13.66 7.17 2.32
C ARG A 504 14.17 6.44 3.55
N MET A 505 15.00 5.43 3.32
CA MET A 505 15.88 4.87 4.34
C MET A 505 17.32 4.86 3.84
N ILE A 506 18.28 5.08 4.74
CA ILE A 506 19.70 5.06 4.42
C ILE A 506 20.38 3.98 5.24
N PHE A 507 20.99 3.03 4.55
CA PHE A 507 21.68 1.89 5.15
C PHE A 507 23.18 2.13 5.12
N VAL A 508 23.78 2.27 6.30
CA VAL A 508 25.22 2.48 6.45
C VAL A 508 25.88 1.14 6.75
N PRO A 509 26.70 0.56 5.86
CA PRO A 509 27.32 -0.74 6.08
C PRO A 509 28.35 -0.70 7.22
N LYS A 510 28.63 -1.87 7.81
CA LYS A 510 29.82 -2.07 8.64
C LYS A 510 31.03 -2.14 7.70
N VAL A 511 32.05 -1.33 7.95
CA VAL A 511 33.30 -1.32 7.18
C VAL A 511 34.16 -2.49 7.60
#